data_AF-A0A952WF61-F1
#
_entry.id   AF-A0A952WF61-F1
#
_cell.length_a   1.000
_cell.length_b   1.000
_cell.length_c   1.000
_cell.angle_alpha   90.00
_cell.angle_beta   90.00
_cell.angle_gamma   90.00
#
_symmetry.space_group_name_H-M   'P 1'
#
loop_
_entity.id
_entity.type
_entity.pdbx_description
1 polymer ?
#
loop_
_entity_poly.entity_id
_entity_poly.type
_entity_poly.pdbx_seq_one_letter_code
_entity_poly.pdbx_strand_id
1 'polypeptide(L)'
;MEGESPTSTAMCLRCGYELRGLAPTGVCPECGLSIAESLEKRRLGLSSPGYLASLRLGALVAMVALAIYIAAGFVRWHLIGFLFTPGTQKYFVFLDIAGAALLVFGVWKLTIDDPGLHIKDQARTNKRAMKCAAAGLLLLAIFELLVALRAPLPTIAIGVSPAALSLSAVIMIMAGALWNLACWLTLATGLVNYTRWLAVRVPDHRLLGMAKSMSWLLPVAIAAAFVASLIFGTATRVVPLGLMAWLLGSARERIRSESGG
;
A
#
# COMPACT_ATOMS: atom_id res chain seq x y z
N MET A 1 33.86 -24.85 24.46
CA MET A 1 33.50 -23.92 23.37
C MET A 1 32.05 -23.51 23.62
N GLU A 2 31.87 -22.48 24.44
CA GLU A 2 30.56 -21.86 24.65
C GLU A 2 30.25 -21.09 23.37
N GLY A 3 29.51 -21.74 22.47
CA GLY A 3 29.03 -21.12 21.24
C GLY A 3 28.13 -19.98 21.62
N GLU A 4 28.58 -18.76 21.32
CA GLU A 4 27.83 -17.53 21.47
C GLU A 4 26.57 -17.66 20.60
N SER A 5 25.47 -18.10 21.22
CA SER A 5 24.19 -18.22 20.55
C SER A 5 23.84 -16.82 20.05
N PRO A 6 23.69 -16.60 18.74
CA PRO A 6 23.37 -15.29 18.20
C PRO A 6 22.15 -14.77 18.96
N THR A 7 22.32 -13.63 19.64
CA THR A 7 21.33 -12.97 20.48
C THR A 7 20.21 -12.39 19.61
N SER A 8 19.54 -13.26 18.83
CA SER A 8 18.41 -12.88 18.02
C SER A 8 17.32 -12.44 19.00
N THR A 9 17.01 -11.15 18.97
CA THR A 9 15.98 -10.57 19.82
C THR A 9 14.65 -11.20 19.45
N ALA A 10 14.19 -12.14 20.27
CA ALA A 10 12.87 -12.74 20.11
C ALA A 10 11.80 -11.69 20.43
N MET A 11 10.80 -11.56 19.57
CA MET A 11 9.68 -10.64 19.76
C MET A 11 8.39 -11.44 19.90
N CYS A 12 7.48 -10.98 20.75
CA CYS A 12 6.16 -11.58 20.88
C CYS A 12 5.39 -11.48 19.56
N LEU A 13 4.85 -12.61 19.08
CA LEU A 13 4.14 -12.65 17.81
C LEU A 13 2.81 -11.90 17.79
N ARG A 14 2.24 -11.62 18.97
CA ARG A 14 0.96 -10.90 19.08
C ARG A 14 1.16 -9.40 19.24
N CYS A 15 2.01 -8.96 20.16
CA CYS A 15 2.16 -7.53 20.49
C CYS A 15 3.49 -6.91 20.04
N GLY A 16 4.52 -7.71 19.75
CA GLY A 16 5.86 -7.24 19.43
C GLY A 16 6.73 -6.84 20.63
N TYR A 17 6.35 -7.21 21.86
CA TYR A 17 7.19 -7.02 23.05
C TYR A 17 8.48 -7.84 22.96
N GLU A 18 9.60 -7.28 23.42
CA GLU A 18 10.90 -7.97 23.44
C GLU A 18 10.91 -9.06 24.52
N LEU A 19 11.14 -10.31 24.12
CA LEU A 19 11.11 -11.48 25.01
C LEU A 19 12.49 -11.81 25.60
N ARG A 20 13.47 -10.93 25.44
CA ARG A 20 14.84 -11.12 25.92
C ARG A 20 14.83 -11.25 27.45
N GLY A 21 15.45 -12.31 27.95
CA GLY A 21 15.58 -12.57 29.39
C GLY A 21 14.35 -13.19 30.06
N LEU A 22 13.26 -13.41 29.33
CA LEU A 22 12.09 -14.12 29.84
C LEU A 22 12.24 -15.64 29.65
N ALA A 23 11.67 -16.42 30.57
CA ALA A 23 11.69 -17.88 30.49
C ALA A 23 10.92 -18.37 29.24
N PRO A 24 11.46 -19.30 28.43
CA PRO A 24 10.78 -19.81 27.22
C PRO A 24 9.41 -20.44 27.48
N THR A 25 9.19 -20.98 28.68
CA THR A 25 7.93 -21.58 29.13
C THR A 25 6.94 -20.56 29.69
N GLY A 26 7.33 -19.30 29.81
CA GLY A 26 6.50 -18.22 30.32
C GLY A 26 5.51 -17.66 29.30
N VAL A 27 4.83 -16.58 29.69
CA VAL A 27 3.92 -15.82 28.84
C VAL A 27 4.42 -14.38 28.67
N CYS A 28 4.07 -13.76 27.57
CA CYS A 28 4.38 -12.36 27.30
C CYS A 28 3.64 -11.46 28.31
N PRO A 29 4.35 -10.54 29.02
CA PRO A 29 3.74 -9.71 30.06
C PRO A 29 2.70 -8.71 29.53
N GLU A 30 2.78 -8.35 28.25
CA GLU A 30 1.86 -7.37 27.63
C GLU A 30 0.54 -7.98 27.14
N CYS A 31 0.54 -9.24 26.71
CA CYS A 31 -0.61 -9.81 26.00
C CYS A 31 -0.96 -11.26 26.35
N GLY A 32 -0.19 -11.87 27.25
CA GLY A 32 -0.40 -13.24 27.73
C GLY A 32 -0.10 -14.35 26.72
N LEU A 33 0.43 -14.05 25.52
CA LEU A 33 0.80 -15.09 24.54
C LEU A 33 1.98 -15.92 25.07
N SER A 34 1.94 -17.24 24.88
CA SER A 34 3.07 -18.13 25.21
C SER A 34 4.36 -17.67 24.51
N ILE A 35 5.46 -17.63 25.27
CA ILE A 35 6.78 -17.31 24.74
C ILE A 35 7.25 -18.42 23.80
N ALA A 36 7.02 -19.69 24.15
CA ALA A 36 7.30 -20.82 23.28
C ALA A 36 6.60 -20.66 21.92
N GLU A 37 5.32 -20.30 21.91
CA GLU A 37 4.57 -20.03 20.67
C GLU A 37 5.16 -18.87 19.86
N SER A 38 5.70 -17.85 20.53
CA SER A 38 6.37 -16.72 19.86
C SER A 38 7.74 -17.08 19.29
N LEU A 39 8.43 -18.03 19.93
CA LEU A 39 9.73 -18.53 19.52
C LEU A 39 9.62 -19.57 18.39
N GLU A 40 8.49 -20.28 18.29
CA GLU A 40 8.32 -21.40 17.37
C GLU A 40 7.97 -20.97 15.93
N LYS A 41 8.80 -21.42 14.97
CA LYS A 41 8.55 -21.62 13.50
C LYS A 41 7.73 -20.58 12.70
N ARG A 42 7.56 -19.35 13.17
CA ARG A 42 6.79 -18.31 12.46
C ARG A 42 7.62 -17.14 11.92
N ARG A 43 8.96 -17.24 12.07
CA ARG A 43 9.91 -16.27 11.48
C ARG A 43 9.81 -16.27 9.97
N LEU A 44 9.92 -15.10 9.37
CA LEU A 44 9.84 -14.93 7.93
C LEU A 44 11.01 -15.62 7.20
N GLY A 45 12.22 -15.60 7.79
CA GLY A 45 13.39 -16.29 7.23
C GLY A 45 13.25 -17.82 7.13
N LEU A 46 12.31 -18.43 7.87
CA LEU A 46 12.02 -19.86 7.80
C LEU A 46 10.89 -20.19 6.80
N SER A 47 10.28 -19.19 6.16
CA SER A 47 9.26 -19.40 5.14
C SER A 47 9.87 -19.98 3.87
N SER A 48 9.05 -20.66 3.05
CA SER A 48 9.51 -21.22 1.77
C SER A 48 10.15 -20.16 0.85
N PRO A 49 11.21 -20.50 0.09
CA PRO A 49 11.87 -19.54 -0.79
C PRO A 49 10.94 -18.97 -1.87
N GLY A 50 10.00 -19.76 -2.37
CA GLY A 50 8.99 -19.31 -3.33
C GLY A 50 8.03 -18.24 -2.76
N TYR A 51 7.69 -18.34 -1.48
CA TYR A 51 6.90 -17.32 -0.79
C TYR A 51 7.69 -16.01 -0.65
N LEU A 52 8.95 -16.07 -0.22
CA LEU A 52 9.81 -14.89 -0.08
C LEU A 52 10.06 -14.20 -1.43
N ALA A 53 10.28 -14.97 -2.50
CA ALA A 53 10.41 -14.44 -3.85
C ALA A 53 9.11 -13.73 -4.30
N SER A 54 7.95 -14.31 -4.00
CA SER A 54 6.65 -13.69 -4.30
C SER A 54 6.42 -12.38 -3.55
N LEU A 55 6.78 -12.32 -2.26
CA LEU A 55 6.71 -11.09 -1.47
C LEU A 55 7.60 -9.98 -2.06
N ARG A 56 8.84 -10.30 -2.41
CA ARG A 56 9.79 -9.34 -3.00
C ARG A 56 9.32 -8.81 -4.34
N LEU A 57 8.86 -9.71 -5.21
CA LEU A 57 8.32 -9.33 -6.51
C LEU A 57 7.07 -8.47 -6.34
N GLY A 58 6.16 -8.84 -5.45
CA GLY A 58 4.96 -8.07 -5.15
C GLY A 58 5.28 -6.66 -4.64
N ALA A 59 6.20 -6.53 -3.69
CA ALA A 59 6.66 -5.24 -3.17
C ALA A 59 7.32 -4.39 -4.27
N LEU A 60 8.20 -4.98 -5.09
CA LEU A 60 8.85 -4.29 -6.21
C LEU A 60 7.81 -3.75 -7.21
N VAL A 61 6.89 -4.60 -7.68
CA VAL A 61 5.89 -4.19 -8.67
C VAL A 61 4.94 -3.14 -8.09
N ALA A 62 4.53 -3.26 -6.81
CA ALA A 62 3.73 -2.25 -6.15
C ALA A 62 4.46 -0.90 -6.06
N MET A 63 5.76 -0.88 -5.75
CA MET A 63 6.55 0.36 -5.76
C MET A 63 6.66 0.98 -7.16
N VAL A 64 6.87 0.17 -8.20
CA VAL A 64 6.87 0.66 -9.60
C VAL A 64 5.52 1.26 -9.96
N ALA A 65 4.41 0.63 -9.58
CA ALA A 65 3.07 1.17 -9.78
C ALA A 65 2.87 2.52 -9.08
N LEU A 66 3.31 2.64 -7.82
CA LEU A 66 3.25 3.91 -7.08
C LEU A 66 4.12 5.00 -7.73
N ALA A 67 5.30 4.65 -8.22
CA ALA A 67 6.16 5.58 -8.96
C ALA A 67 5.50 6.07 -10.26
N ILE A 68 4.80 5.19 -10.98
CA ILE A 68 3.99 5.58 -12.16
C ILE A 68 2.90 6.57 -11.77
N TYR A 69 2.15 6.33 -10.69
CA TYR A 69 1.13 7.28 -10.21
C TYR A 69 1.72 8.64 -9.83
N ILE A 70 2.86 8.65 -9.14
CA ILE A 70 3.57 9.88 -8.78
C ILE A 70 3.99 10.63 -10.04
N ALA A 71 4.64 9.96 -10.99
CA ALA A 71 5.10 10.56 -12.24
C ALA A 71 3.92 11.07 -13.09
N ALA A 72 2.88 10.26 -13.27
CA ALA A 72 1.69 10.65 -14.02
C ALA A 72 0.97 11.84 -13.37
N GLY A 73 0.84 11.87 -12.04
CA GLY A 73 0.23 12.97 -11.30
C GLY A 73 1.04 14.27 -11.40
N PHE A 74 2.37 14.17 -11.33
CA PHE A 74 3.28 15.31 -11.47
C PHE A 74 3.28 15.88 -12.90
N VAL A 75 3.41 15.01 -13.90
CA VAL A 75 3.37 15.40 -15.31
C VAL A 75 2.01 16.01 -15.67
N ARG A 76 0.91 15.41 -15.19
CA ARG A 76 -0.44 15.97 -15.35
C ARG A 76 -0.51 17.38 -14.78
N TRP A 77 -0.05 17.61 -13.54
CA TRP A 77 -0.05 18.93 -12.91
C TRP A 77 0.71 19.99 -13.72
N HIS A 78 1.93 19.69 -14.14
CA HIS A 78 2.76 20.67 -14.84
C HIS A 78 2.32 20.91 -16.30
N LEU A 79 1.69 19.94 -16.95
CA LEU A 79 1.20 20.08 -18.32
C LEU A 79 -0.21 20.68 -18.43
N ILE A 80 -0.96 20.77 -17.31
CA ILE A 80 -2.29 21.44 -17.24
C ILE A 80 -2.23 22.89 -17.73
N GLY A 81 -1.11 23.60 -17.51
CA GLY A 81 -0.99 25.01 -17.91
C GLY A 81 -0.61 25.25 -19.37
N PHE A 82 -0.07 24.26 -20.10
CA PHE A 82 0.61 24.52 -21.37
C PHE A 82 0.10 23.70 -22.58
N LEU A 83 -0.45 22.49 -22.36
CA LEU A 83 -0.71 21.52 -23.46
C LEU A 83 -1.97 20.67 -23.29
N PHE A 84 -2.99 21.14 -22.56
CA PHE A 84 -4.24 20.40 -22.35
C PHE A 84 -5.11 20.37 -23.62
N THR A 85 -4.60 19.68 -24.65
CA THR A 85 -5.40 19.26 -25.78
C THR A 85 -6.16 17.99 -25.38
N PRO A 86 -7.38 17.81 -25.89
CA PRO A 86 -8.15 16.58 -25.64
C PRO A 86 -7.40 15.27 -25.94
N GLY A 87 -6.43 15.31 -26.86
CA GLY A 87 -5.58 14.17 -27.19
C GLY A 87 -4.63 13.75 -26.06
N THR A 88 -4.09 14.69 -25.28
CA THR A 88 -3.11 14.38 -24.22
C THR A 88 -3.74 13.67 -23.03
N GLN A 89 -5.02 13.95 -22.73
CA GLN A 89 -5.75 13.34 -21.62
C GLN A 89 -5.84 11.81 -21.72
N LYS A 90 -6.05 11.28 -22.94
CA LYS A 90 -6.19 9.82 -23.15
C LYS A 90 -4.93 9.06 -22.73
N TYR A 91 -3.74 9.60 -23.01
CA TYR A 91 -2.48 8.96 -22.62
C TYR A 91 -2.33 8.85 -21.10
N PHE A 92 -2.77 9.85 -20.33
CA PHE A 92 -2.74 9.77 -18.87
C PHE A 92 -3.68 8.71 -18.32
N VAL A 93 -4.85 8.54 -18.93
CA VAL A 93 -5.78 7.47 -18.53
C VAL A 93 -5.19 6.09 -18.81
N PHE A 94 -4.49 5.91 -19.94
CA PHE A 94 -3.76 4.66 -20.20
C PHE A 94 -2.66 4.41 -19.17
N LEU A 95 -1.92 5.45 -18.76
CA LEU A 95 -0.92 5.34 -17.69
C LEU A 95 -1.57 4.98 -16.34
N ASP A 96 -2.72 5.55 -16.01
CA ASP A 96 -3.46 5.24 -14.78
C ASP A 96 -3.94 3.78 -14.78
N ILE A 97 -4.42 3.27 -15.92
CA ILE A 97 -4.79 1.85 -16.07
C ILE A 97 -3.57 0.94 -15.92
N ALA A 98 -2.46 1.28 -16.57
CA ALA A 98 -1.23 0.49 -16.46
C ALA A 98 -0.71 0.48 -15.01
N GLY A 99 -0.70 1.64 -14.35
CA GLY A 99 -0.35 1.77 -12.93
C GLY A 99 -1.29 0.96 -12.04
N ALA A 100 -2.61 1.04 -12.26
CA ALA A 100 -3.59 0.29 -11.48
C ALA A 100 -3.45 -1.23 -11.67
N ALA A 101 -3.23 -1.70 -12.90
CA ALA A 101 -3.05 -3.11 -13.20
C ALA A 101 -1.78 -3.67 -12.55
N LEU A 102 -0.67 -2.93 -12.63
CA LEU A 102 0.56 -3.27 -11.91
C LEU A 102 0.35 -3.27 -10.40
N LEU A 103 -0.40 -2.31 -9.86
CA LEU A 103 -0.71 -2.25 -8.43
C LEU A 103 -1.53 -3.46 -7.98
N VAL A 104 -2.55 -3.87 -8.75
CA VAL A 104 -3.33 -5.09 -8.49
C VAL A 104 -2.41 -6.31 -8.48
N PHE A 105 -1.56 -6.47 -9.50
CA PHE A 105 -0.62 -7.59 -9.57
C PHE A 105 0.36 -7.59 -8.39
N GLY A 106 0.96 -6.43 -8.09
CA GLY A 106 1.91 -6.24 -7.00
C GLY A 106 1.29 -6.56 -5.64
N VAL A 107 0.09 -6.03 -5.36
CA VAL A 107 -0.67 -6.32 -4.14
C VAL A 107 -1.03 -7.80 -4.08
N TRP A 108 -1.44 -8.43 -5.18
CA TRP A 108 -1.80 -9.85 -5.19
C TRP A 108 -0.63 -10.75 -4.82
N LYS A 109 0.55 -10.48 -5.38
CA LYS A 109 1.79 -11.19 -5.06
C LYS A 109 2.28 -10.90 -3.65
N LEU A 110 2.22 -9.64 -3.22
CA LEU A 110 2.60 -9.20 -1.88
C LEU A 110 1.71 -9.83 -0.79
N THR A 111 0.46 -10.15 -1.12
CA THR A 111 -0.53 -10.68 -0.17
C THR A 111 -0.85 -12.15 -0.42
N ILE A 112 0.08 -12.91 -1.04
CA ILE A 112 -0.05 -14.36 -1.12
C ILE A 112 -0.04 -14.98 0.28
N ASP A 113 -0.67 -16.14 0.45
CA ASP A 113 -0.67 -16.86 1.71
C ASP A 113 0.64 -17.62 1.91
N ASP A 114 1.14 -17.60 3.13
CA ASP A 114 2.35 -18.34 3.51
C ASP A 114 1.94 -19.80 3.76
N PRO A 115 2.45 -20.77 2.97
CA PRO A 115 2.10 -22.17 3.15
C PRO A 115 2.53 -22.74 4.51
N GLY A 116 3.51 -22.11 5.17
CA GLY A 116 3.97 -22.52 6.50
C GLY A 116 3.13 -21.99 7.66
N LEU A 117 2.16 -21.11 7.41
CA LEU A 117 1.31 -20.53 8.45
C LEU A 117 -0.09 -21.12 8.46
N HIS A 118 -0.61 -21.33 9.66
CA HIS A 118 -2.01 -21.69 9.87
C HIS A 118 -2.94 -20.55 9.42
N ILE A 119 -4.12 -20.93 8.93
CA ILE A 119 -5.10 -20.03 8.30
C ILE A 119 -5.49 -18.84 9.19
N LYS A 120 -5.63 -19.08 10.50
CA LYS A 120 -6.03 -18.04 11.48
C LYS A 120 -4.95 -16.97 11.69
N ASP A 121 -3.70 -17.27 11.37
CA ASP A 121 -2.55 -16.38 11.58
C ASP A 121 -2.19 -15.57 10.34
N GLN A 122 -2.81 -15.90 9.20
CA GLN A 122 -2.69 -15.14 7.97
C GLN A 122 -3.57 -13.89 8.13
N ALA A 123 -3.01 -12.68 7.98
CA ALA A 123 -3.73 -11.40 8.08
C ALA A 123 -4.79 -11.18 6.96
N ARG A 124 -5.72 -12.13 6.78
CA ARG A 124 -6.61 -12.31 5.64
C ARG A 124 -7.52 -11.12 5.41
N THR A 125 -8.03 -10.51 6.48
CA THR A 125 -8.89 -9.32 6.38
C THR A 125 -8.15 -8.18 5.70
N ASN A 126 -6.93 -7.86 6.14
CA ASN A 126 -6.10 -6.82 5.53
C ASN A 126 -5.72 -7.16 4.08
N LYS A 127 -5.32 -8.41 3.83
CA LYS A 127 -5.00 -8.90 2.47
C LYS A 127 -6.17 -8.73 1.50
N ARG A 128 -7.38 -9.12 1.90
CA ARG A 128 -8.60 -8.99 1.10
C ARG A 128 -8.94 -7.52 0.86
N ALA A 129 -8.91 -6.70 1.91
CA ALA A 129 -9.17 -5.26 1.79
C ALA A 129 -8.21 -4.58 0.79
N MET A 130 -6.90 -4.88 0.86
CA MET A 130 -5.92 -4.36 -0.10
C MET A 130 -6.21 -4.80 -1.53
N LYS A 131 -6.53 -6.10 -1.75
CA LYS A 131 -6.88 -6.62 -3.08
C LYS A 131 -8.12 -5.95 -3.65
N CYS A 132 -9.19 -5.83 -2.86
CA CYS A 132 -10.42 -5.15 -3.27
C CYS A 132 -10.17 -3.67 -3.57
N ALA A 133 -9.39 -2.97 -2.75
CA ALA A 133 -9.05 -1.57 -2.97
C ALA A 133 -8.24 -1.36 -4.26
N ALA A 134 -7.22 -2.20 -4.52
CA ALA A 134 -6.45 -2.13 -5.75
C ALA A 134 -7.31 -2.42 -6.99
N ALA A 135 -8.20 -3.43 -6.92
CA ALA A 135 -9.16 -3.71 -7.98
C ALA A 135 -10.14 -2.54 -8.20
N GLY A 136 -10.60 -1.90 -7.12
CA GLY A 136 -11.45 -0.71 -7.17
C GLY A 136 -10.79 0.49 -7.86
N LEU A 137 -9.48 0.68 -7.69
CA LEU A 137 -8.71 1.69 -8.42
C LEU A 137 -8.62 1.37 -9.91
N LEU A 138 -8.42 0.10 -10.28
CA LEU A 138 -8.41 -0.34 -11.68
C LEU A 138 -9.77 -0.15 -12.36
N LEU A 139 -10.86 -0.52 -11.68
CA LEU A 139 -12.21 -0.32 -12.19
C LEU A 139 -12.53 1.15 -12.40
N LEU A 140 -12.11 2.02 -11.48
CA LEU A 140 -12.25 3.47 -11.65
C LEU A 140 -11.46 3.98 -12.86
N ALA A 141 -10.21 3.56 -13.04
CA ALA A 141 -9.40 3.98 -14.19
C ALA A 141 -10.00 3.51 -15.53
N ILE A 142 -10.55 2.30 -15.58
CA ILE A 142 -11.28 1.80 -16.76
C ILE A 142 -12.55 2.63 -17.00
N PHE A 143 -13.30 2.96 -15.94
CA PHE A 143 -14.48 3.81 -16.05
C PHE A 143 -14.13 5.21 -16.60
N GLU A 144 -13.06 5.82 -16.11
CA GLU A 144 -12.54 7.10 -16.61
C GLU A 144 -12.17 7.02 -18.10
N LEU A 145 -11.59 5.90 -18.56
CA LEU A 145 -11.33 5.68 -19.99
C LEU A 145 -12.63 5.62 -20.80
N LEU A 146 -13.62 4.86 -20.33
CA LEU A 146 -14.90 4.74 -21.03
C LEU A 146 -15.60 6.10 -21.14
N VAL A 147 -15.55 6.92 -20.09
CA VAL A 147 -16.04 8.30 -20.12
C VAL A 147 -15.25 9.14 -21.12
N ALA A 148 -13.91 9.07 -21.11
CA ALA A 148 -13.04 9.81 -22.01
C ALA A 148 -13.20 9.40 -23.50
N LEU A 149 -13.66 8.19 -23.77
CA LEU A 149 -13.96 7.70 -25.13
C LEU A 149 -15.35 8.12 -25.61
N ARG A 150 -16.32 8.27 -24.69
CA ARG A 150 -17.73 8.57 -25.00
C ARG A 150 -18.03 10.07 -25.04
N ALA A 151 -17.40 10.85 -24.17
CA ALA A 151 -17.62 12.28 -24.14
C ALA A 151 -17.00 12.91 -25.40
N PRO A 152 -17.74 13.72 -26.19
CA PRO A 152 -17.08 14.67 -27.08
C PRO A 152 -16.27 15.55 -26.15
N LEU A 153 -14.95 15.32 -26.08
CA LEU A 153 -14.08 15.88 -25.05
C LEU A 153 -14.49 17.34 -24.87
N PRO A 154 -15.14 17.71 -23.75
CA PRO A 154 -15.40 19.10 -23.52
C PRO A 154 -14.00 19.66 -23.48
N THR A 155 -13.65 20.45 -24.49
CA THR A 155 -12.77 21.57 -24.24
C THR A 155 -13.44 22.26 -23.06
N ILE A 156 -13.02 21.89 -21.85
CA ILE A 156 -13.08 22.76 -20.70
C ILE A 156 -12.10 23.86 -21.09
N ALA A 157 -12.51 24.66 -22.07
CA ALA A 157 -11.97 25.96 -22.30
C ALA A 157 -12.14 26.60 -20.93
N ILE A 158 -11.02 27.05 -20.37
CA ILE A 158 -10.96 27.88 -19.19
C ILE A 158 -12.09 28.91 -19.34
N GLY A 159 -13.20 28.75 -18.59
CA GLY A 159 -14.43 29.55 -18.80
C GLY A 159 -15.77 28.81 -18.88
N VAL A 160 -15.83 27.46 -18.88
CA VAL A 160 -17.12 26.78 -18.65
C VAL A 160 -17.58 27.12 -17.23
N SER A 161 -18.66 27.90 -17.11
CA SER A 161 -19.18 28.25 -15.80
C SER A 161 -19.62 26.97 -15.07
N PRO A 162 -19.40 26.85 -13.74
CA PRO A 162 -19.92 25.73 -12.97
C PRO A 162 -21.43 25.51 -13.14
N ALA A 163 -22.16 26.56 -13.50
CA ALA A 163 -23.60 26.53 -13.80
C ALA A 163 -23.96 25.74 -15.08
N ALA A 164 -23.01 25.49 -15.98
CA ALA A 164 -23.23 24.71 -17.20
C ALA A 164 -23.08 23.19 -16.98
N LEU A 165 -22.57 22.74 -15.83
CA LEU A 165 -22.53 21.31 -15.50
C LEU A 165 -23.93 20.85 -15.08
N SER A 166 -24.43 19.79 -15.72
CA SER A 166 -25.64 19.15 -15.24
C SER A 166 -25.44 18.61 -13.83
N LEU A 167 -26.51 18.63 -13.01
CA LEU A 167 -26.48 18.06 -11.66
C LEU A 167 -25.96 16.60 -11.66
N SER A 168 -26.32 15.82 -12.69
CA SER A 168 -25.84 14.44 -12.88
C SER A 168 -24.32 14.35 -13.07
N ALA A 169 -23.70 15.28 -13.79
CA ALA A 169 -22.25 15.30 -13.98
C ALA A 169 -21.53 15.61 -12.66
N VAL A 170 -22.04 16.56 -11.89
CA VAL A 170 -21.49 16.90 -10.56
C VAL A 170 -21.56 15.69 -9.62
N ILE A 171 -22.71 15.02 -9.55
CA ILE A 171 -22.88 13.81 -8.73
C ILE A 171 -21.89 12.72 -9.14
N MET A 172 -21.73 12.48 -10.44
CA MET A 172 -20.79 11.48 -10.96
C MET A 172 -19.33 11.79 -10.58
N ILE A 173 -18.91 13.04 -10.72
CA ILE A 173 -17.56 13.49 -10.35
C ILE A 173 -17.32 13.29 -8.85
N MET A 174 -18.27 13.71 -8.02
CA MET A 174 -18.17 13.58 -6.57
C MET A 174 -18.14 12.12 -6.13
N ALA A 175 -19.00 11.27 -6.71
CA ALA A 175 -19.02 9.83 -6.42
C ALA A 175 -17.70 9.15 -6.80
N GLY A 176 -17.15 9.45 -7.98
CA GLY A 176 -15.85 8.94 -8.42
C GLY A 176 -14.70 9.39 -7.52
N ALA A 177 -14.72 10.65 -7.08
CA ALA A 177 -13.73 11.19 -6.16
C ALA A 177 -13.79 10.50 -4.79
N LEU A 178 -14.98 10.33 -4.21
CA LEU A 178 -15.18 9.62 -2.94
C LEU A 178 -14.76 8.14 -3.03
N TRP A 179 -15.09 7.47 -4.13
CA TRP A 179 -14.64 6.09 -4.39
C TRP A 179 -13.11 6.00 -4.44
N ASN A 180 -12.47 6.93 -5.15
CA ASN A 180 -11.01 7.01 -5.23
C ASN A 180 -10.38 7.16 -3.85
N LEU A 181 -10.88 8.09 -3.03
CA LEU A 181 -10.43 8.30 -1.65
C LEU A 181 -10.58 7.04 -0.80
N ALA A 182 -11.76 6.40 -0.84
CA ALA A 182 -12.04 5.20 -0.08
C ALA A 182 -11.08 4.05 -0.44
N CYS A 183 -10.79 3.87 -1.73
CA CYS A 183 -9.81 2.87 -2.18
C CYS A 183 -8.40 3.17 -1.68
N TRP A 184 -7.92 4.41 -1.81
CA TRP A 184 -6.59 4.78 -1.33
C TRP A 184 -6.44 4.65 0.19
N LEU A 185 -7.44 5.08 0.97
CA LEU A 185 -7.44 4.92 2.43
C LEU A 185 -7.41 3.44 2.84
N THR A 186 -8.23 2.62 2.18
CA THR A 186 -8.27 1.18 2.43
C THR A 186 -6.95 0.50 2.09
N LEU A 187 -6.36 0.85 0.94
CA LEU A 187 -5.08 0.29 0.50
C LEU A 187 -3.95 0.66 1.45
N ALA A 188 -3.87 1.93 1.86
CA ALA A 188 -2.84 2.42 2.76
C ALA A 188 -2.95 1.84 4.18
N THR A 189 -4.17 1.82 4.73
CA THR A 189 -4.43 1.21 6.04
C THR A 189 -4.11 -0.28 6.01
N GLY A 190 -4.56 -0.98 4.96
CA GLY A 190 -4.24 -2.39 4.73
C GLY A 190 -2.75 -2.63 4.62
N LEU A 191 -2.02 -1.80 3.87
CA LEU A 191 -0.57 -1.89 3.68
C LEU A 191 0.18 -1.71 5.00
N VAL A 192 -0.18 -0.71 5.82
CA VAL A 192 0.49 -0.49 7.10
C VAL A 192 0.21 -1.63 8.08
N ASN A 193 -1.04 -2.07 8.18
CA ASN A 193 -1.40 -3.19 9.04
C ASN A 193 -0.73 -4.49 8.59
N TYR A 194 -0.64 -4.72 7.27
CA TYR A 194 0.07 -5.87 6.71
C TYR A 194 1.57 -5.79 6.97
N THR A 195 2.17 -4.61 6.82
CA THR A 195 3.60 -4.39 7.12
C THR A 195 3.88 -4.60 8.60
N ARG A 196 3.01 -4.12 9.50
CA ARG A 196 3.11 -4.39 10.94
C ARG A 196 3.05 -5.88 11.24
N TRP A 197 2.11 -6.60 10.63
CA TRP A 197 2.03 -8.07 10.78
C TRP A 197 3.31 -8.76 10.27
N LEU A 198 3.87 -8.31 9.15
CA LEU A 198 5.11 -8.85 8.61
C LEU A 198 6.32 -8.51 9.50
N ALA A 199 6.36 -7.29 10.05
CA ALA A 199 7.44 -6.79 10.90
C ALA A 199 7.53 -7.51 12.24
N VAL A 200 6.48 -8.19 12.69
CA VAL A 200 6.55 -9.06 13.88
C VAL A 200 7.24 -10.40 13.54
N ARG A 201 7.22 -10.80 12.27
CA ARG A 201 7.85 -12.04 11.79
C ARG A 201 9.31 -11.86 11.35
N VAL A 202 9.72 -10.62 11.14
CA VAL A 202 11.10 -10.22 10.91
C VAL A 202 11.63 -9.63 12.21
N PRO A 203 12.76 -10.07 12.77
CA PRO A 203 13.27 -9.54 14.04
C PRO A 203 13.84 -8.11 13.92
N ASP A 204 13.06 -7.15 13.41
CA ASP A 204 13.43 -5.75 13.22
C ASP A 204 12.48 -4.79 13.96
N HIS A 205 12.94 -4.31 15.12
CA HIS A 205 12.24 -3.33 15.95
C HIS A 205 12.00 -1.98 15.23
N ARG A 206 12.89 -1.60 14.30
CA ARG A 206 12.75 -0.33 13.56
C ARG A 206 11.57 -0.41 12.61
N LEU A 207 11.46 -1.50 11.85
CA LEU A 207 10.34 -1.73 10.92
C LEU A 207 9.01 -1.78 11.67
N LEU A 208 8.97 -2.44 12.84
CA LEU A 208 7.76 -2.49 13.67
C LEU A 208 7.37 -1.10 14.20
N GLY A 209 8.33 -0.36 14.76
CA GLY A 209 8.11 1.00 15.25
C GLY A 209 7.63 1.95 14.15
N MET A 210 8.25 1.86 12.98
CA MET A 210 7.87 2.63 11.79
C MET A 210 6.46 2.30 11.32
N ALA A 211 6.10 1.02 11.21
CA ALA A 211 4.74 0.61 10.84
C ALA A 211 3.69 1.08 11.88
N LYS A 212 4.04 1.09 13.17
CA LYS A 212 3.17 1.62 14.23
C LYS A 212 2.97 3.13 14.10
N SER A 213 4.03 3.90 13.85
CA SER A 213 3.91 5.35 13.64
C SER A 213 3.12 5.67 12.37
N MET A 214 3.31 4.88 11.30
CA MET A 214 2.60 5.09 10.04
C MET A 214 1.12 4.68 10.07
N SER A 215 0.67 3.90 11.06
CA SER A 215 -0.73 3.43 11.08
C SER A 215 -1.74 4.56 11.29
N TRP A 216 -1.29 5.66 11.90
CA TRP A 216 -2.08 6.87 12.04
C TRP A 216 -1.67 7.95 11.04
N LEU A 217 -0.36 8.15 10.81
CA LEU A 217 0.14 9.20 9.94
C LEU A 217 -0.34 9.04 8.49
N LEU A 218 -0.30 7.81 7.94
CA LEU A 218 -0.51 7.60 6.52
C LEU A 218 -1.98 7.81 6.08
N PRO A 219 -3.01 7.29 6.78
CA PRO A 219 -4.41 7.60 6.46
C PRO A 219 -4.72 9.09 6.55
N VAL A 220 -4.20 9.78 7.57
CA VAL A 220 -4.36 11.23 7.74
C VAL A 220 -3.71 11.98 6.58
N ALA A 221 -2.49 11.61 6.19
CA ALA A 221 -1.79 12.21 5.06
C ALA A 221 -2.55 12.01 3.73
N ILE A 222 -3.17 10.85 3.51
CA ILE A 222 -3.99 10.58 2.32
C ILE A 222 -5.26 11.44 2.32
N ALA A 223 -5.97 11.51 3.45
CA ALA A 223 -7.17 12.34 3.57
C ALA A 223 -6.85 13.83 3.33
N ALA A 224 -5.77 14.33 3.95
CA ALA A 224 -5.30 15.69 3.77
C ALA A 224 -4.87 15.97 2.32
N ALA A 225 -4.09 15.07 1.71
CA ALA A 225 -3.69 15.18 0.30
C ALA A 225 -4.89 15.18 -0.64
N PHE A 226 -5.93 14.41 -0.34
CA PHE A 226 -7.16 14.38 -1.14
C PHE A 226 -7.92 15.70 -1.07
N VAL A 227 -8.11 16.26 0.14
CA VAL A 227 -8.71 17.60 0.30
C VAL A 227 -7.88 18.66 -0.42
N ALA A 228 -6.56 18.63 -0.24
CA ALA A 228 -5.66 19.54 -0.94
C ALA A 228 -5.71 19.36 -2.47
N SER A 229 -6.01 18.14 -2.96
CA SER A 229 -6.12 17.88 -4.40
C SER A 229 -7.31 18.54 -5.07
N LEU A 230 -8.32 18.97 -4.28
CA LEU A 230 -9.44 19.77 -4.78
C LEU A 230 -9.00 21.18 -5.18
N ILE A 231 -7.91 21.69 -4.58
CA ILE A 231 -7.38 23.05 -4.80
C ILE A 231 -6.14 23.01 -5.70
N PHE A 232 -5.22 22.07 -5.42
CA PHE A 232 -3.89 22.00 -6.02
C PHE A 232 -3.71 20.79 -6.95
N GLY A 233 -4.81 20.15 -7.37
CA GLY A 233 -4.79 19.01 -8.27
C GLY A 233 -4.06 17.77 -7.70
N THR A 234 -3.73 16.83 -8.57
CA THR A 234 -3.19 15.52 -8.16
C THR A 234 -1.77 15.54 -7.59
N ALA A 235 -1.04 16.66 -7.71
CA ALA A 235 0.33 16.78 -7.22
C ALA A 235 0.44 16.59 -5.69
N THR A 236 -0.60 16.92 -4.94
CA THR A 236 -0.63 16.74 -3.47
C THR A 236 -0.58 15.28 -3.05
N ARG A 237 -0.91 14.34 -3.95
CA ARG A 237 -0.88 12.90 -3.69
C ARG A 237 0.54 12.33 -3.70
N VAL A 238 1.54 13.07 -4.17
CA VAL A 238 2.93 12.59 -4.24
C VAL A 238 3.46 12.21 -2.86
N VAL A 239 3.18 13.00 -1.83
CA VAL A 239 3.67 12.76 -0.47
C VAL A 239 3.17 11.44 0.10
N PRO A 240 1.86 11.17 0.22
CA PRO A 240 1.38 9.91 0.78
C PRO A 240 1.78 8.68 -0.05
N LEU A 241 1.83 8.80 -1.38
CA LEU A 241 2.30 7.70 -2.25
C LEU A 241 3.79 7.43 -2.05
N GLY A 242 4.60 8.48 -1.85
CA GLY A 242 6.00 8.37 -1.49
C GLY A 242 6.20 7.66 -0.15
N LEU A 243 5.38 7.97 0.87
CA LEU A 243 5.41 7.27 2.16
C LEU A 243 5.05 5.79 2.01
N MET A 244 4.05 5.44 1.19
CA MET A 244 3.72 4.05 0.89
C MET A 244 4.87 3.32 0.19
N ALA A 245 5.49 3.95 -0.80
CA ALA A 245 6.61 3.38 -1.54
C ALA A 245 7.83 3.18 -0.63
N TRP A 246 8.12 4.16 0.25
CA TRP A 246 9.19 4.06 1.24
C TRP A 246 8.97 2.94 2.26
N LEU A 247 7.74 2.78 2.76
CA LEU A 247 7.39 1.68 3.67
C LEU A 247 7.57 0.31 2.99
N LEU A 248 7.13 0.17 1.74
CA LEU A 248 7.33 -1.03 0.94
C LEU A 248 8.81 -1.32 0.65
N GLY A 249 9.60 -0.29 0.34
CA GLY A 249 11.03 -0.41 0.10
C GLY A 249 11.76 -0.91 1.35
N SER A 250 11.46 -0.29 2.49
CA SER A 250 12.02 -0.70 3.79
C SER A 250 11.66 -2.14 4.13
N ALA A 251 10.40 -2.55 3.95
CA ALA A 251 9.99 -3.94 4.15
C ALA A 251 10.72 -4.90 3.20
N ARG A 252 10.85 -4.54 1.92
CA ARG A 252 11.54 -5.37 0.91
C ARG A 252 13.01 -5.58 1.23
N GLU A 253 13.73 -4.55 1.65
CA GLU A 253 15.15 -4.65 2.03
C GLU A 253 15.35 -5.62 3.21
N ARG A 254 14.45 -5.58 4.19
CA ARG A 254 14.48 -6.52 5.31
C ARG A 254 14.12 -7.94 4.91
N ILE A 255 13.12 -8.11 4.03
CA ILE A 255 12.84 -9.43 3.46
C ILE A 255 14.09 -9.94 2.72
N ARG A 256 14.86 -9.07 2.04
CA ARG A 256 16.09 -9.45 1.32
C ARG A 256 17.17 -10.00 2.25
N SER A 257 17.43 -9.35 3.37
CA SER A 257 18.45 -9.82 4.33
C SER A 257 18.11 -11.20 4.90
N GLU A 258 16.82 -11.50 5.10
CA GLU A 258 16.38 -12.78 5.68
C GLU A 258 16.50 -14.01 4.75
N SER A 259 16.71 -13.86 3.44
CA SER A 259 17.01 -15.03 2.58
C SER A 259 18.47 -15.13 2.15
N GLY A 260 19.32 -14.22 2.62
CA GLY A 260 20.73 -14.18 2.24
C GLY A 260 21.64 -14.99 3.17
N GLY A 261 21.08 -15.56 4.24
CA GLY A 261 21.74 -16.54 5.10
C GLY A 261 21.24 -17.94 4.80
#